data_AF-A0A7I0JQN4-F1
#
_entry.id   AF-A0A7I0JQN4-F1
#
_cell.length_a   1.000
_cell.length_b   1.000
_cell.length_c   1.000
_cell.angle_alpha   90.00
_cell.angle_beta   90.00
_cell.angle_gamma   90.00
#
_symmetry.space_group_name_H-M   'P 1'
#
loop_
_entity.id
_entity.type
_entity.pdbx_description
1 polymer ?
#
loop_
_entity_poly.entity_id
_entity_poly.type
_entity_poly.pdbx_seq_one_letter_code
_entity_poly.pdbx_strand_id
1 'polypeptide(L)'
;ILVVLDADGSHPATSIMDLVRPIAAGHFDMVIGSRYCEGGASVGWPLHRRILSRIGASFAAPFTDVEDPFSGFFAIRRECLLRGADQAEGFKIGLEALHAGGGDL
;
A
#
# COMPACT_ATOMS: atom_id res chain seq x y z
N ILE A 1 -8.59 -2.08 12.65
CA ILE A 1 -7.45 -2.18 11.72
C ILE A 1 -7.75 -3.35 10.80
N LEU A 2 -7.76 -3.09 9.49
CA LEU A 2 -7.93 -4.08 8.45
C LEU A 2 -6.56 -4.28 7.78
N VAL A 3 -6.25 -5.51 7.40
CA VAL A 3 -5.03 -5.86 6.67
C VAL A 3 -5.47 -6.47 5.34
N VAL A 4 -4.89 -5.97 4.26
CA VAL A 4 -5.11 -6.44 2.89
C VAL A 4 -3.83 -7.09 2.41
N LEU A 5 -3.95 -8.28 1.83
CA LEU A 5 -2.87 -9.01 1.19
C LEU A 5 -3.42 -10.02 0.19
N ASP A 6 -2.63 -10.35 -0.82
CA ASP A 6 -2.90 -11.43 -1.76
C ASP A 6 -2.72 -12.80 -1.09
N ALA A 7 -3.56 -13.77 -1.50
CA ALA A 7 -3.57 -15.12 -0.95
C ALA A 7 -2.54 -16.08 -1.59
N ASP A 8 -1.71 -15.59 -2.52
CA ASP A 8 -0.75 -16.39 -3.29
C ASP A 8 0.60 -16.59 -2.57
N GLY A 9 0.76 -16.02 -1.38
CA GLY A 9 1.98 -16.10 -0.57
C GLY A 9 3.10 -15.15 -1.01
N SER A 10 2.84 -14.25 -1.95
CA SER A 10 3.81 -13.22 -2.36
C SER A 10 4.10 -12.19 -1.27
N HIS A 11 3.18 -12.04 -0.30
CA HIS A 11 3.33 -11.16 0.85
C HIS A 11 3.66 -11.95 2.12
N PRO A 12 4.76 -11.62 2.82
CA PRO A 12 5.15 -12.34 4.02
C PRO A 12 4.19 -12.01 5.16
N ALA A 13 3.41 -13.01 5.60
CA ALA A 13 2.51 -12.87 6.74
C ALA A 13 3.23 -12.45 8.04
N THR A 14 4.53 -12.75 8.15
CA THR A 14 5.38 -12.33 9.26
C THR A 14 5.50 -10.80 9.37
N SER A 15 5.34 -10.07 8.28
CA SER A 15 5.42 -8.60 8.25
C SER A 15 4.09 -7.90 8.56
N ILE A 16 3.00 -8.65 8.78
CA ILE A 16 1.68 -8.05 9.10
C ILE A 16 1.77 -7.19 10.36
N MET A 17 2.52 -7.63 11.38
CA MET A 17 2.65 -6.87 12.62
C MET A 17 3.41 -5.55 12.44
N ASP A 18 4.28 -5.46 11.44
CA ASP A 18 5.01 -4.22 11.13
C ASP A 18 4.07 -3.17 10.51
N LEU A 19 3.00 -3.62 9.82
CA LEU A 19 1.94 -2.74 9.33
C LEU A 19 0.94 -2.35 10.42
N VAL A 20 0.58 -3.29 11.30
CA VAL A 20 -0.47 -3.09 12.31
C VAL A 20 0.00 -2.24 13.49
N ARG A 21 1.23 -2.43 13.96
CA ARG A 21 1.74 -1.76 15.17
C ARG A 21 1.68 -0.22 15.10
N PRO A 22 2.11 0.44 14.01
CA PRO A 22 2.07 1.90 13.94
C PRO A 22 0.64 2.45 13.98
N ILE A 23 -0.32 1.75 13.37
CA ILE A 23 -1.74 2.13 13.40
C ILE A 23 -2.33 1.89 14.79
N ALA A 24 -2.00 0.76 15.43
CA ALA A 24 -2.44 0.46 16.79
C ALA A 24 -1.90 1.46 17.82
N ALA A 25 -0.69 1.99 17.60
CA ALA A 25 -0.09 3.05 18.40
C ALA A 25 -0.68 4.44 18.13
N GLY A 26 -1.51 4.60 17.09
CA GLY A 26 -2.10 5.88 16.73
C GLY A 26 -1.17 6.82 15.95
N HIS A 27 -0.06 6.32 15.41
CA HIS A 27 0.90 7.14 14.67
C HIS A 27 0.46 7.41 13.22
N PHE A 28 -0.27 6.47 12.62
CA PHE A 28 -0.73 6.54 11.23
C PHE A 28 -2.12 5.93 11.10
N ASP A 29 -2.84 6.31 10.05
CA ASP A 29 -4.14 5.75 9.73
C ASP A 29 -4.04 4.64 8.67
N MET A 30 -2.98 4.67 7.88
CA MET A 30 -2.64 3.66 6.88
C MET A 30 -1.13 3.38 6.88
N VAL A 31 -0.74 2.11 6.66
CA VAL A 31 0.67 1.71 6.49
C VAL A 31 0.76 0.76 5.31
N ILE A 32 1.68 1.03 4.38
CA ILE A 32 1.86 0.27 3.15
C ILE A 32 3.13 -0.57 3.22
N GLY A 33 3.02 -1.85 2.90
CA GLY A 33 4.17 -2.71 2.63
C GLY A 33 4.77 -2.35 1.27
N SER A 34 5.94 -1.72 1.28
CA SER A 34 6.59 -1.21 0.07
C SER A 34 7.69 -2.14 -0.44
N ARG A 35 7.75 -2.33 -1.76
CA ARG A 35 8.87 -3.02 -2.43
C ARG A 35 10.08 -2.11 -2.65
N TYR A 36 9.93 -0.81 -2.44
CA TYR A 36 10.91 0.20 -2.85
C TYR A 36 11.62 0.88 -1.68
N CYS A 37 11.05 0.79 -0.47
CA CYS A 37 11.69 1.28 0.73
C CYS A 37 12.93 0.45 1.10
N GLU A 38 13.75 0.95 2.02
CA GLU A 38 14.86 0.20 2.56
C GLU A 38 14.39 -1.15 3.14
N GLY A 39 15.10 -2.24 2.80
CA GLY A 39 14.70 -3.61 3.14
C GLY A 39 13.59 -4.22 2.26
N GLY A 40 12.91 -3.43 1.44
CA GLY A 40 11.90 -3.89 0.48
C GLY A 40 12.51 -4.56 -0.75
N ALA A 41 11.86 -5.62 -1.27
CA ALA A 41 12.33 -6.34 -2.43
C ALA A 41 11.21 -6.97 -3.27
N SER A 42 11.50 -7.20 -4.56
CA SER A 42 10.67 -7.99 -5.48
C SER A 42 11.46 -9.22 -5.93
N VAL A 43 11.48 -10.25 -5.09
CA VAL A 43 12.28 -11.47 -5.31
C VAL A 43 11.78 -12.21 -6.55
N GLY A 44 12.71 -12.65 -7.40
CA GLY A 44 12.39 -13.42 -8.61
C GLY A 44 11.86 -12.60 -9.80
N TRP A 45 11.71 -11.27 -9.67
CA TRP A 45 11.24 -10.45 -10.78
C TRP A 45 12.39 -10.12 -11.76
N PRO A 46 12.17 -10.29 -13.09
CA PRO A 46 13.15 -9.89 -14.08
C PRO A 46 13.31 -8.35 -14.09
N LEU A 47 14.50 -7.87 -14.48
CA LEU A 47 14.85 -6.45 -14.40
C LEU A 47 13.87 -5.55 -15.16
N HIS A 48 13.43 -5.95 -16.37
CA HIS A 48 12.47 -5.18 -17.15
C HIS A 48 11.13 -4.97 -16.40
N ARG A 49 10.66 -5.98 -15.67
CA ARG A 49 9.43 -5.90 -14.87
C ARG A 49 9.61 -4.95 -13.69
N ARG A 50 10.78 -4.96 -13.05
CA ARG A 50 11.11 -4.01 -11.96
C ARG A 50 11.16 -2.56 -12.45
N ILE A 51 11.75 -2.33 -13.63
CA ILE A 51 11.80 -1.01 -14.26
C ILE A 51 10.40 -0.51 -14.61
N LEU A 52 9.60 -1.33 -15.30
CA LEU A 52 8.22 -0.98 -15.65
C LEU A 52 7.38 -0.66 -14.42
N SER A 53 7.52 -1.45 -13.34
CA SER A 53 6.82 -1.23 -12.08
C SER A 53 7.19 0.12 -11.44
N ARG A 54 8.47 0.49 -11.46
CA ARG A 54 8.94 1.79 -10.95
C ARG A 54 8.48 2.96 -11.81
N ILE A 55 8.54 2.84 -13.13
CA ILE A 55 8.03 3.87 -14.05
C ILE A 55 6.53 4.06 -13.82
N GLY A 56 5.77 2.98 -13.70
CA GLY A 56 4.35 3.04 -13.33
C GLY A 56 4.14 3.83 -12.04
N ALA A 57 4.87 3.48 -10.97
CA ALA A 57 4.76 4.17 -9.69
C ALA A 57 5.11 5.67 -9.78
N SER A 58 6.08 6.06 -10.63
CA SER A 58 6.44 7.47 -10.81
C SER A 58 5.32 8.35 -11.38
N PHE A 59 4.33 7.77 -12.09
CA PHE A 59 3.16 8.53 -12.52
C PHE A 59 2.24 8.91 -11.36
N ALA A 60 2.27 8.16 -10.27
CA ALA A 60 1.50 8.45 -9.06
C ALA A 60 2.23 9.41 -8.11
N ALA A 61 3.55 9.57 -8.24
CA ALA A 61 4.37 10.42 -7.36
C ALA A 61 3.89 11.88 -7.22
N PRO A 62 3.29 12.55 -8.23
CA PRO A 62 2.74 13.90 -8.04
C PRO A 62 1.50 13.95 -7.12
N PHE A 63 0.88 12.81 -6.81
CA PHE A 63 -0.40 12.71 -6.10
C PHE A 63 -0.27 12.05 -4.72
N THR A 64 0.91 11.53 -4.38
CA THR A 64 1.15 10.80 -3.14
C THR A 64 2.61 10.84 -2.73
N ASP A 65 2.85 10.90 -1.42
CA ASP A 65 4.19 10.79 -0.84
C ASP A 65 4.62 9.32 -0.59
N VAL A 66 3.79 8.35 -0.99
CA VAL A 66 4.10 6.92 -0.85
C VAL A 66 4.95 6.46 -2.02
N GLU A 67 6.08 5.80 -1.73
CA GLU A 67 6.97 5.26 -2.76
C GLU A 67 6.33 4.13 -3.59
N ASP A 68 5.50 3.27 -2.96
CA ASP A 68 4.85 2.12 -3.62
C ASP A 68 3.32 2.21 -3.56
N PRO A 69 2.70 3.17 -4.28
CA PRO A 69 1.26 3.45 -4.20
C PRO A 69 0.39 2.33 -4.77
N PHE A 70 0.99 1.38 -5.48
CA PHE A 70 0.27 0.29 -6.15
C PHE A 70 0.38 -1.03 -5.41
N SER A 71 0.98 -1.05 -4.22
CA SER A 71 1.09 -2.24 -3.37
C SER A 71 -0.29 -2.76 -2.96
N GLY A 72 -0.49 -4.08 -3.09
CA GLY A 72 -1.66 -4.78 -2.59
C GLY A 72 -1.54 -5.19 -1.11
N PHE A 73 -0.42 -4.85 -0.46
CA PHE A 73 -0.15 -5.21 0.93
C PHE A 73 -0.09 -3.98 1.81
N PHE A 74 -1.14 -3.77 2.59
CA PHE A 74 -1.26 -2.61 3.47
C PHE A 74 -2.19 -2.90 4.66
N ALA A 75 -2.06 -2.10 5.71
CA ALA A 75 -3.00 -2.03 6.80
C ALA A 75 -3.64 -0.64 6.86
N ILE A 76 -4.91 -0.58 7.25
CA ILE A 76 -5.67 0.67 7.31
C ILE A 76 -6.73 0.64 8.41
N ARG A 77 -7.10 1.80 8.95
CA ARG A 77 -8.30 1.94 9.77
C ARG A 77 -9.57 1.68 8.95
N ARG A 78 -10.59 1.07 9.57
CA ARG A 78 -11.82 0.69 8.88
C ARG A 78 -12.54 1.93 8.35
N GLU A 79 -12.62 2.94 9.19
CA GLU A 79 -13.21 4.24 8.92
C GLU A 79 -12.54 4.92 7.71
N CYS A 80 -11.22 4.88 7.59
CA CYS A 80 -10.51 5.48 6.46
C CYS A 80 -10.78 4.73 5.15
N LEU A 81 -10.79 3.40 5.18
CA LEU A 81 -11.13 2.59 4.00
C LEU A 81 -12.55 2.87 3.50
N LEU A 82 -13.51 3.08 4.41
CA LEU A 82 -14.91 3.27 4.05
C LEU A 82 -15.23 4.68 3.52
N ARG A 83 -14.37 5.69 3.73
CA ARG A 83 -14.62 7.08 3.27
C ARG A 83 -14.81 7.21 1.76
N GLY A 84 -14.16 6.35 0.97
CA GLY A 84 -14.21 6.36 -0.50
C GLY A 84 -14.83 5.10 -1.11
N ALA A 85 -15.42 4.21 -0.31
CA ALA A 85 -15.81 2.87 -0.76
C ALA A 85 -16.88 2.89 -1.88
N ASP A 86 -17.77 3.88 -1.87
CA ASP A 86 -18.83 4.01 -2.89
C ASP A 86 -18.32 4.46 -4.27
N GLN A 87 -17.11 5.03 -4.32
CA GLN A 87 -16.46 5.48 -5.55
C GLN A 87 -15.33 4.54 -5.99
N ALA A 88 -15.09 3.48 -5.21
CA ALA A 88 -13.97 2.60 -5.44
C ALA A 88 -14.22 1.73 -6.68
N GLU A 89 -13.31 1.77 -7.65
CA GLU A 89 -13.44 1.09 -8.92
C GLU A 89 -12.12 0.44 -9.34
N GLY A 90 -12.18 -0.81 -9.81
CA GLY A 90 -11.02 -1.52 -10.32
C GLY A 90 -10.24 -2.26 -9.23
N PHE A 91 -8.92 -2.13 -9.23
CA PHE A 91 -8.01 -3.04 -8.51
C PHE A 91 -6.98 -2.33 -7.62
N LYS A 92 -6.99 -0.99 -7.55
CA LYS A 92 -6.01 -0.21 -6.77
C LYS A 92 -6.66 0.44 -5.54
N ILE A 93 -7.41 -0.38 -4.80
CA ILE A 93 -8.12 0.02 -3.59
C ILE A 93 -7.26 0.75 -2.55
N GLY A 94 -5.97 0.40 -2.43
CA GLY A 94 -5.05 1.09 -1.51
C GLY A 94 -4.76 2.53 -1.93
N LEU A 95 -4.58 2.77 -3.23
CA LEU A 95 -4.39 4.11 -3.78
C LEU A 95 -5.67 4.94 -3.69
N GLU A 96 -6.82 4.33 -3.98
CA GLU A 96 -8.12 4.99 -3.88
C GLU A 96 -8.43 5.37 -2.42
N ALA A 97 -8.12 4.48 -1.47
CA ALA A 97 -8.23 4.79 -0.04
C ALA A 97 -7.28 5.91 0.39
N LEU A 98 -6.04 5.92 -0.13
CA LEU A 98 -5.08 7.00 0.12
C LEU A 98 -5.61 8.34 -0.40
N HIS A 99 -6.15 8.36 -1.63
CA HIS A 99 -6.73 9.56 -2.21
C HIS A 99 -7.95 10.05 -1.43
N ALA A 100 -8.84 9.15 -1.03
CA ALA A 100 -10.05 9.47 -0.27
C ALA A 100 -9.79 9.94 1.16
N GLY A 101 -8.66 9.53 1.76
CA GLY A 101 -8.28 9.96 3.10
C GLY A 101 -7.73 11.38 3.20
N GLY A 102 -7.28 11.96 2.08
CA GLY A 102 -6.57 13.24 2.05
C GLY A 102 -5.12 13.13 2.54
N GLY A 103 -4.36 14.22 2.45
CA GLY A 103 -2.93 14.27 2.84
C GLY A 103 -2.64 14.12 4.34
N ASP A 104 -3.64 13.75 5.14
CA ASP A 104 -3.55 13.57 6.60
C ASP A 104 -3.56 12.07 7.02
N LEU A 105 -3.38 11.14 6.08
CA LEU A 105 -3.26 9.69 6.36
C LEU A 105 -1.86 9.24 6.78
#